data_AF-A0A0X3P3R3-F1
#
_entry.id   AF-A0A0X3P3R3-F1
#
_cell.length_a   1.000
_cell.length_b   1.000
_cell.length_c   1.000
_cell.angle_alpha   90.00
_cell.angle_beta   90.00
_cell.angle_gamma   90.00
#
_symmetry.space_group_name_H-M   'P 1'
#
loop_
_entity.id
_entity.type
_entity.pdbx_description
1 polymer ?
#
loop_
_entity_poly.entity_id
_entity_poly.type
_entity_poly.pdbx_seq_one_letter_code
_entity_poly.pdbx_strand_id
1 'polypeptide(L)'
;MGLYFDIEVLERGYYPQGGGTVKVVVQPVTSKLSPITLHEIGSISRVLGSSFVAGKVPIKVAEQMSAVAKRLLRNYLPECPININTFRAPDNRFRGNVATFLFVLETSTDCRLAASGLNNPRGPPVEDLVTDAIEELMTSVRAGSCCDKNMQDMLILPMALADGKSSIRTTALTLHTQSAIYVAEKLLPVKFVVEEQTDGTVLLSCEGVGLSASS
;
A
#
# COMPACT_ATOMS: atom_id res chain seq x y z
N MET A 1 10.35 0.04 -11.56
CA MET A 1 11.44 0.98 -11.21
C MET A 1 12.83 0.32 -11.14
N GLY A 2 12.97 -1.00 -11.38
CA GLY A 2 14.30 -1.65 -11.35
C GLY A 2 14.82 -1.98 -9.95
N LEU A 3 14.00 -1.82 -8.91
CA LEU A 3 14.28 -2.24 -7.53
C LEU A 3 13.76 -3.66 -7.31
N TYR A 4 14.65 -4.58 -6.95
CA TYR A 4 14.30 -5.95 -6.60
C TYR A 4 14.66 -6.20 -5.14
N PHE A 5 13.65 -6.57 -4.36
CA PHE A 5 13.82 -6.93 -2.97
C PHE A 5 12.85 -8.04 -2.59
N ASP A 6 13.25 -8.81 -1.60
CA ASP A 6 12.44 -9.83 -0.96
C ASP A 6 12.30 -9.50 0.53
N ILE A 7 11.11 -9.75 1.09
CA ILE A 7 10.82 -9.54 2.52
C ILE A 7 10.24 -10.82 3.09
N GLU A 8 10.93 -11.37 4.08
CA GLU A 8 10.49 -12.52 4.84
C GLU A 8 10.16 -12.10 6.28
N VAL A 9 8.94 -12.40 6.72
CA VAL A 9 8.53 -12.17 8.12
C VAL A 9 8.94 -13.38 8.96
N LEU A 10 10.06 -13.26 9.68
CA LEU A 10 10.58 -14.31 10.57
C LEU A 10 9.74 -14.41 11.85
N GLU A 11 9.49 -13.26 12.48
CA GLU A 11 8.69 -13.17 13.71
C GLU A 11 7.81 -11.92 13.66
N ARG A 12 6.55 -12.03 14.10
CA ARG A 12 5.63 -10.90 14.15
C ARG A 12 5.63 -10.26 15.54
N GLY A 13 5.88 -8.96 15.62
CA GLY A 13 5.81 -8.20 16.88
C GLY A 13 4.51 -7.41 16.96
N TYR A 14 3.89 -7.41 18.13
CA TYR A 14 2.63 -6.70 18.35
C TYR A 14 2.75 -5.72 19.52
N TYR A 15 2.04 -4.59 19.43
CA TYR A 15 1.95 -3.64 20.53
C TYR A 15 1.45 -4.33 21.82
N PRO A 16 1.96 -3.95 23.02
CA PRO A 16 2.94 -2.90 23.27
C PRO A 16 4.40 -3.34 23.16
N GLN A 17 4.68 -4.64 23.19
CA GLN A 17 6.05 -5.15 23.30
C GLN A 17 6.83 -5.06 21.99
N GLY A 18 6.15 -5.16 20.84
CA GLY A 18 6.82 -5.20 19.54
C GLY A 18 7.69 -6.45 19.42
N GLY A 19 8.94 -6.30 18.97
CA GLY A 19 9.91 -7.40 18.84
C GLY A 19 9.83 -8.21 17.55
N GLY A 20 9.04 -7.75 16.57
CA GLY A 20 8.97 -8.40 15.27
C GLY A 20 10.30 -8.33 14.53
N THR A 21 10.62 -9.39 13.80
CA THR A 21 11.85 -9.48 13.01
C THR A 21 11.48 -9.81 11.57
N VAL A 22 12.01 -9.01 10.65
CA VAL A 22 11.89 -9.23 9.21
C VAL A 22 13.28 -9.34 8.62
N LYS A 23 13.43 -10.23 7.64
CA LYS A 23 14.62 -10.29 6.79
C LYS A 23 14.29 -9.62 5.47
N VAL A 24 15.07 -8.59 5.13
CA VAL A 24 14.94 -7.89 3.85
C VAL A 24 16.20 -8.15 3.05
N VAL A 25 16.03 -8.69 1.84
CA VAL A 25 17.13 -8.90 0.90
C VAL A 25 16.91 -7.97 -0.26
N VAL A 26 17.75 -6.94 -0.41
CA VAL A 26 17.69 -6.01 -1.54
C VAL A 26 18.81 -6.37 -2.51
N GLN A 27 18.47 -6.58 -3.77
CA GLN A 27 19.48 -6.77 -4.81
C GLN A 27 20.17 -5.44 -5.10
N PRO A 28 21.51 -5.41 -5.20
CA PRO A 28 22.23 -4.20 -5.57
C PRO A 28 21.70 -3.63 -6.88
N VAL A 29 21.46 -2.33 -6.87
CA VAL A 29 21.05 -1.58 -8.06
C VAL A 29 22.30 -1.33 -8.90
N THR A 30 22.51 -2.16 -9.91
CA THR A 30 23.72 -2.12 -10.78
C THR A 30 23.61 -1.12 -11.93
N SER A 31 22.42 -0.59 -12.18
CA SER A 31 22.11 0.45 -13.16
C SER A 31 21.29 1.54 -12.50
N LYS A 32 20.97 2.64 -13.19
CA LYS A 32 20.06 3.64 -12.64
C LYS A 32 18.63 3.09 -12.49
N LEU A 33 17.84 3.71 -11.62
CA LEU A 33 16.42 3.38 -11.46
C LEU A 33 15.63 3.80 -12.71
N SER A 34 14.68 2.96 -13.12
CA SER A 34 13.81 3.28 -14.25
C SER A 34 12.63 4.16 -13.80
N PRO A 35 12.27 5.20 -14.58
CA PRO A 35 11.09 6.00 -14.30
C PRO A 35 9.82 5.16 -14.47
N ILE A 36 8.71 5.66 -13.91
CA ILE A 36 7.38 5.05 -14.04
C ILE A 36 6.39 6.00 -14.69
N THR A 37 5.44 5.45 -15.43
CA THR A 37 4.30 6.18 -15.97
C THR A 37 3.04 5.40 -15.65
N LEU A 38 2.30 5.84 -14.63
CA LEU A 38 1.07 5.22 -14.15
C LEU A 38 -0.06 6.23 -14.28
N HIS A 39 -0.67 6.30 -15.46
CA HIS A 39 -1.75 7.26 -15.74
C HIS A 39 -3.13 6.62 -15.67
N GLU A 40 -3.23 5.32 -15.91
CA GLU A 40 -4.50 4.60 -15.94
C GLU A 40 -4.47 3.40 -15.02
N ILE A 41 -5.49 3.29 -14.16
CA ILE A 41 -5.65 2.16 -13.24
C ILE A 41 -5.99 0.85 -13.98
N GLY A 42 -6.58 0.93 -15.18
CA GLY A 42 -7.02 -0.24 -15.94
C GLY A 42 -8.19 -0.98 -15.29
N SER A 43 -8.34 -2.27 -15.62
CA SER A 43 -9.35 -3.15 -15.04
C SER A 43 -8.80 -3.92 -13.85
N ILE A 44 -9.64 -4.21 -12.87
CA ILE A 44 -9.25 -4.95 -11.68
C ILE A 44 -9.16 -6.43 -12.03
N SER A 45 -7.98 -7.02 -11.85
CA SER A 45 -7.68 -8.39 -12.22
C SER A 45 -8.00 -9.39 -11.11
N ARG A 46 -7.68 -9.04 -9.85
CA ARG A 46 -7.96 -9.84 -8.65
C ARG A 46 -7.77 -9.03 -7.38
N VAL A 47 -8.32 -9.54 -6.28
CA VAL A 47 -8.01 -9.09 -4.92
C VAL A 47 -7.35 -10.23 -4.17
N LEU A 48 -6.17 -9.94 -3.62
CA LEU A 48 -5.41 -10.84 -2.74
C LEU A 48 -5.38 -10.26 -1.33
N GLY A 49 -5.15 -11.08 -0.32
CA GLY A 49 -4.88 -10.54 0.98
C GLY A 49 -4.94 -11.54 2.11
N SER A 50 -4.87 -11.01 3.31
CA SER A 50 -5.02 -11.78 4.52
C SER A 50 -5.72 -11.03 5.62
N SER A 51 -6.37 -11.78 6.49
CA SER A 51 -6.94 -11.34 7.77
C SER A 51 -6.41 -12.27 8.84
N PHE A 52 -5.85 -11.74 9.92
CA PHE A 52 -5.29 -12.61 10.96
C PHE A 52 -5.42 -12.02 12.36
N VAL A 53 -5.31 -12.92 13.32
CA VAL A 53 -5.27 -12.59 14.75
C VAL A 53 -4.03 -13.17 15.42
N ALA A 54 -3.64 -12.60 16.56
CA ALA A 54 -2.63 -13.17 17.44
C ALA A 54 -2.99 -12.92 18.91
N GLY A 55 -2.31 -13.64 19.80
CA GLY A 55 -2.55 -13.59 21.24
C GLY A 55 -3.94 -14.13 21.60
N LYS A 56 -4.61 -13.47 22.53
CA LYS A 56 -5.90 -13.94 23.09
C LYS A 56 -7.11 -13.64 22.20
N VAL A 57 -6.92 -12.99 21.05
CA VAL A 57 -8.04 -12.64 20.17
C VAL A 57 -8.58 -13.89 19.49
N PRO A 58 -9.89 -14.20 19.55
CA PRO A 58 -10.48 -15.36 18.89
C PRO A 58 -10.32 -15.31 17.36
N ILE A 59 -10.12 -16.48 16.73
CA ILE A 59 -9.99 -16.57 15.26
C ILE A 59 -11.23 -16.04 14.52
N LYS A 60 -12.40 -16.14 15.17
CA LYS A 60 -13.68 -15.60 14.69
C LYS A 60 -13.61 -14.12 14.32
N VAL A 61 -12.74 -13.33 14.96
CA VAL A 61 -12.55 -11.91 14.60
C VAL A 61 -11.89 -11.77 13.23
N ALA A 62 -10.90 -12.61 12.91
CA ALA A 62 -10.29 -12.64 11.57
C ALA A 62 -11.27 -13.14 10.51
N GLU A 63 -12.06 -14.16 10.84
CA GLU A 63 -13.12 -14.70 9.96
C GLU A 63 -14.19 -13.64 9.68
N GLN A 64 -14.61 -12.87 10.69
CA GLN A 64 -15.55 -11.76 10.54
C GLN A 64 -14.97 -10.69 9.61
N MET A 65 -13.72 -10.25 9.81
CA MET A 65 -13.09 -9.28 8.92
C MET A 65 -13.01 -9.78 7.48
N SER A 66 -12.67 -11.05 7.26
CA SER A 66 -12.64 -11.65 5.92
C SER A 66 -14.04 -11.73 5.29
N ALA A 67 -15.06 -12.09 6.07
CA ALA A 67 -16.44 -12.20 5.61
C ALA A 67 -17.01 -10.84 5.19
N VAL A 68 -16.82 -9.80 6.02
CA VAL A 68 -17.21 -8.41 5.70
C VAL A 68 -16.49 -7.96 4.43
N ALA A 69 -15.18 -8.19 4.33
CA ALA A 69 -14.40 -7.80 3.17
C ALA A 69 -14.88 -8.47 1.87
N LYS A 70 -15.08 -9.79 1.90
CA LYS A 70 -15.59 -10.55 0.74
C LYS A 70 -16.98 -10.07 0.32
N ARG A 71 -17.88 -9.78 1.27
CA ARG A 71 -19.22 -9.27 0.99
C ARG A 71 -19.16 -7.91 0.28
N LEU A 72 -18.41 -6.96 0.83
CA LEU A 72 -18.28 -5.62 0.23
C LEU A 72 -17.59 -5.66 -1.13
N LEU A 73 -16.47 -6.38 -1.24
CA LEU A 73 -15.75 -6.52 -2.49
C LEU A 73 -16.57 -7.22 -3.58
N ARG A 74 -17.44 -8.19 -3.23
CA ARG A 74 -18.35 -8.81 -4.21
C ARG A 74 -19.43 -7.85 -4.71
N ASN A 75 -19.89 -6.92 -3.87
CA ASN A 75 -20.82 -5.88 -4.32
C ASN A 75 -20.16 -4.93 -5.33
N TYR A 76 -18.91 -4.56 -5.10
CA TYR A 76 -18.15 -3.70 -6.01
C TYR A 76 -17.63 -4.42 -7.25
N LEU A 77 -17.21 -5.68 -7.09
CA LEU A 77 -16.47 -6.46 -8.08
C LEU A 77 -17.07 -7.87 -8.22
N PRO A 78 -18.28 -8.00 -8.80
CA PRO A 78 -19.02 -9.27 -8.80
C PRO A 78 -18.25 -10.45 -9.42
N GLU A 79 -17.51 -10.19 -10.51
CA GLU A 79 -16.79 -11.23 -11.27
C GLU A 79 -15.31 -11.36 -10.90
N CYS A 80 -14.80 -10.47 -10.03
CA CYS A 80 -13.39 -10.45 -9.68
C CYS A 80 -13.01 -11.66 -8.79
N PRO A 81 -11.89 -12.35 -9.07
CA PRO A 81 -11.31 -13.32 -8.14
C PRO A 81 -10.89 -12.65 -6.82
N ILE A 82 -11.43 -13.12 -5.70
CA ILE A 82 -11.10 -12.61 -4.36
C ILE A 82 -10.52 -13.75 -3.51
N ASN A 83 -9.23 -13.67 -3.20
CA ASN A 83 -8.52 -14.65 -2.38
C ASN A 83 -7.98 -13.99 -1.10
N ILE A 84 -8.68 -14.21 0.01
CA ILE A 84 -8.29 -13.70 1.33
C ILE A 84 -8.03 -14.89 2.24
N ASN A 85 -6.77 -15.02 2.67
CA ASN A 85 -6.36 -16.03 3.64
C ASN A 85 -6.70 -15.59 5.06
N THR A 86 -7.30 -16.47 5.85
CA THR A 86 -7.62 -16.19 7.26
C THR A 86 -6.83 -17.12 8.15
N PHE A 87 -6.06 -16.60 9.11
CA PHE A 87 -5.22 -17.44 9.96
C PHE A 87 -4.98 -16.85 11.35
N ARG A 88 -4.51 -17.71 12.26
CA ARG A 88 -3.90 -17.29 13.53
C ARG A 88 -2.40 -17.19 13.31
N ALA A 89 -1.81 -16.03 13.58
CA ALA A 89 -0.37 -15.91 13.56
C ALA A 89 0.24 -16.80 14.66
N PRO A 90 1.40 -17.43 14.42
CA PRO A 90 2.06 -18.27 15.41
C PRO A 90 2.29 -17.50 16.71
N ASP A 91 2.06 -18.18 17.84
CA ASP A 91 2.45 -17.64 19.14
C ASP A 91 3.98 -17.51 19.15
N ASN A 92 4.47 -16.30 19.44
CA ASN A 92 5.89 -16.03 19.55
C ASN A 92 6.23 -15.51 20.94
N ARG A 93 7.51 -15.23 21.15
CA ARG A 93 8.04 -14.76 22.45
C ARG A 93 7.39 -13.45 22.91
N PHE A 94 6.89 -12.63 21.99
CA PHE A 94 6.39 -11.30 22.25
C PHE A 94 4.88 -11.32 22.43
N ARG A 95 4.43 -10.83 23.59
CA ARG A 95 3.02 -10.88 23.99
C ARG A 95 2.31 -9.64 23.48
N GLY A 96 1.31 -9.85 22.63
CA GLY A 96 0.36 -8.82 22.22
C GLY A 96 -0.90 -9.45 21.63
N ASN A 97 -2.00 -8.70 21.70
CA ASN A 97 -3.27 -9.09 21.09
C ASN A 97 -3.44 -8.28 19.82
N VAL A 98 -3.76 -8.94 18.72
CA VAL A 98 -4.01 -8.24 17.45
C VAL A 98 -5.15 -8.89 16.70
N ALA A 99 -5.91 -8.07 15.99
CA ALA A 99 -6.65 -8.47 14.80
C ALA A 99 -6.32 -7.46 13.70
N THR A 100 -5.98 -7.91 12.52
CA THR A 100 -5.59 -7.03 11.43
C THR A 100 -5.88 -7.68 10.07
N PHE A 101 -5.90 -6.85 9.04
CA PHE A 101 -6.02 -7.29 7.67
C PHE A 101 -5.15 -6.44 6.73
N LEU A 102 -4.81 -7.03 5.60
CA LEU A 102 -4.23 -6.38 4.43
C LEU A 102 -4.86 -7.00 3.19
N PHE A 103 -5.53 -6.19 2.40
CA PHE A 103 -6.10 -6.55 1.11
C PHE A 103 -5.42 -5.72 0.04
N VAL A 104 -5.02 -6.35 -1.05
CA VAL A 104 -4.33 -5.74 -2.19
C VAL A 104 -5.14 -6.03 -3.44
N LEU A 105 -5.53 -4.96 -4.10
CA LEU A 105 -6.14 -4.99 -5.42
C LEU A 105 -5.03 -4.92 -6.46
N GLU A 106 -5.05 -5.83 -7.44
CA GLU A 106 -4.13 -5.82 -8.58
C GLU A 106 -4.89 -5.53 -9.87
N THR A 107 -4.33 -4.71 -10.76
CA THR A 107 -4.97 -4.30 -12.01
C THR A 107 -4.24 -4.80 -13.25
N SER A 108 -4.87 -4.67 -14.41
CA SER A 108 -4.27 -5.01 -15.71
C SER A 108 -3.12 -4.09 -16.14
N THR A 109 -2.91 -2.97 -15.45
CA THR A 109 -1.81 -2.02 -15.68
C THR A 109 -0.72 -2.10 -14.61
N ASP A 110 -0.69 -3.22 -13.86
CA ASP A 110 0.23 -3.46 -12.75
C ASP A 110 0.10 -2.46 -11.59
N CYS A 111 -0.99 -1.69 -11.53
CA CYS A 111 -1.29 -0.86 -10.38
C CYS A 111 -1.67 -1.75 -9.19
N ARG A 112 -1.22 -1.36 -7.99
CA ARG A 112 -1.54 -2.02 -6.74
C ARG A 112 -2.06 -1.00 -5.75
N LEU A 113 -3.25 -1.25 -5.23
CA LEU A 113 -3.86 -0.42 -4.19
C LEU A 113 -4.21 -1.30 -3.01
N ALA A 114 -3.93 -0.83 -1.79
CA ALA A 114 -4.15 -1.61 -0.59
C ALA A 114 -5.17 -1.00 0.37
N ALA A 115 -5.91 -1.87 1.04
CA ALA A 115 -6.68 -1.56 2.24
C ALA A 115 -6.09 -2.35 3.41
N SER A 116 -5.81 -1.67 4.53
CA SER A 116 -5.32 -2.34 5.72
C SER A 116 -5.91 -1.70 6.97
N GLY A 117 -5.91 -2.46 8.06
CA GLY A 117 -6.46 -1.99 9.33
C GLY A 117 -5.97 -2.81 10.51
N LEU A 118 -5.80 -2.14 11.65
CA LEU A 118 -5.40 -2.75 12.92
C LEU A 118 -6.53 -2.53 13.93
N ASN A 119 -7.13 -3.61 14.42
CA ASN A 119 -8.18 -3.52 15.41
C ASN A 119 -7.65 -2.95 16.72
N ASN A 120 -8.35 -1.94 17.24
CA ASN A 120 -8.11 -1.37 18.55
C ASN A 120 -9.24 -1.83 19.48
N PRO A 121 -8.96 -2.45 20.65
CA PRO A 121 -10.01 -2.82 21.61
C PRO A 121 -10.87 -1.65 22.10
N ARG A 122 -10.39 -0.40 21.96
CA ARG A 122 -11.13 0.84 22.24
C ARG A 122 -11.62 1.55 20.97
N GLY A 123 -11.41 0.94 19.81
CA GLY A 123 -11.79 1.47 18.51
C GLY A 123 -13.19 1.03 18.09
N PRO A 124 -13.57 1.33 16.85
CA PRO A 124 -14.84 0.91 16.30
C PRO A 124 -14.91 -0.63 16.18
N PRO A 125 -16.13 -1.19 16.02
CA PRO A 125 -16.32 -2.57 15.60
C PRO A 125 -15.46 -2.94 14.38
N VAL A 126 -15.00 -4.19 14.33
CA VAL A 126 -14.18 -4.68 13.21
C VAL A 126 -14.89 -4.61 11.86
N GLU A 127 -16.22 -4.66 11.86
CA GLU A 127 -17.03 -4.49 10.64
C GLU A 127 -16.92 -3.07 10.09
N ASP A 128 -17.03 -2.06 10.94
CA ASP A 128 -16.87 -0.65 10.55
C ASP A 128 -15.44 -0.40 10.08
N LEU A 129 -14.44 -0.90 10.81
CA LEU A 129 -13.03 -0.78 10.41
C LEU A 129 -12.75 -1.34 9.01
N VAL A 130 -13.30 -2.52 8.69
CA VAL A 130 -13.13 -3.14 7.37
C VAL A 130 -13.93 -2.38 6.31
N THR A 131 -15.14 -1.92 6.65
CA THR A 131 -16.00 -1.16 5.76
C THR A 131 -15.32 0.14 5.34
N ASP A 132 -14.85 0.93 6.30
CA ASP A 132 -14.15 2.20 6.05
C ASP A 132 -12.93 2.01 5.16
N ALA A 133 -12.12 0.98 5.44
CA ALA A 133 -10.92 0.70 4.65
C ALA A 133 -11.24 0.28 3.20
N ILE A 134 -12.31 -0.48 2.98
CA ILE A 134 -12.75 -0.89 1.63
C ILE A 134 -13.41 0.28 0.90
N GLU A 135 -14.24 1.08 1.56
CA GLU A 135 -14.83 2.27 0.96
C GLU A 135 -13.77 3.28 0.52
N GLU A 136 -12.73 3.48 1.32
CA GLU A 136 -11.60 4.32 0.97
C GLU A 136 -10.83 3.78 -0.24
N LEU A 137 -10.54 2.47 -0.26
CA LEU A 137 -9.91 1.81 -1.39
C LEU A 137 -10.75 1.97 -2.67
N MET A 138 -12.06 1.69 -2.58
CA MET A 138 -12.97 1.77 -3.73
C MET A 138 -13.21 3.21 -4.19
N THR A 139 -13.12 4.19 -3.29
CA THR A 139 -13.14 5.62 -3.66
C THR A 139 -11.92 5.98 -4.49
N SER A 140 -10.74 5.51 -4.11
CA SER A 140 -9.51 5.72 -4.90
C SER A 140 -9.60 5.04 -6.28
N VAL A 141 -10.14 3.82 -6.33
CA VAL A 141 -10.39 3.09 -7.58
C VAL A 141 -11.36 3.84 -8.49
N ARG A 142 -12.51 4.29 -7.95
CA ARG A 142 -13.52 5.03 -8.73
C ARG A 142 -13.00 6.36 -9.25
N ALA A 143 -12.09 7.00 -8.52
CA ALA A 143 -11.42 8.21 -8.97
C ALA A 143 -10.40 7.95 -10.09
N GLY A 144 -10.03 6.70 -10.39
CA GLY A 144 -9.00 6.39 -11.39
C GLY A 144 -7.56 6.55 -10.86
N SER A 145 -7.39 6.50 -9.55
CA SER A 145 -6.07 6.58 -8.90
C SER A 145 -5.23 5.34 -9.20
N CYS A 146 -3.97 5.52 -9.59
CA CYS A 146 -3.05 4.41 -9.86
C CYS A 146 -2.33 3.91 -8.59
N CYS A 147 -2.46 4.63 -7.48
CA CYS A 147 -1.90 4.26 -6.18
C CYS A 147 -2.85 4.68 -5.04
N ASP A 148 -2.75 4.02 -3.89
CA ASP A 148 -3.46 4.44 -2.69
C ASP A 148 -2.69 5.54 -1.94
N LYS A 149 -3.37 6.20 -0.99
CA LYS A 149 -2.82 7.34 -0.24
C LYS A 149 -1.50 7.03 0.50
N ASN A 150 -1.28 5.78 0.89
CA ASN A 150 -0.09 5.32 1.63
C ASN A 150 1.05 4.93 0.69
N MET A 151 0.75 4.64 -0.58
CA MET A 151 1.75 4.41 -1.61
C MET A 151 2.25 5.72 -2.23
N GLN A 152 1.44 6.79 -2.23
CA GLN A 152 1.80 8.09 -2.81
C GLN A 152 3.17 8.61 -2.33
N ASP A 153 3.39 8.67 -1.02
CA ASP A 153 4.63 9.18 -0.41
C ASP A 153 5.82 8.23 -0.61
N MET A 154 5.56 6.92 -0.63
CA MET A 154 6.57 5.89 -0.89
C MET A 154 7.17 5.99 -2.30
N LEU A 155 6.44 6.53 -3.28
CA LEU A 155 6.90 6.69 -4.67
C LEU A 155 7.76 7.94 -4.88
N ILE A 156 7.67 8.96 -4.02
CA ILE A 156 8.34 10.25 -4.21
C ILE A 156 9.86 10.09 -4.36
N LEU A 157 10.50 9.42 -3.40
CA LEU A 157 11.95 9.26 -3.44
C LEU A 157 12.42 8.40 -4.63
N PRO A 158 11.82 7.23 -4.93
CA PRO A 158 12.11 6.50 -6.16
C PRO A 158 11.93 7.33 -7.45
N MET A 159 10.87 8.15 -7.55
CA MET A 159 10.64 9.03 -8.70
C MET A 159 11.74 10.09 -8.85
N ALA A 160 12.16 10.70 -7.75
CA ALA A 160 13.24 11.69 -7.73
C ALA A 160 14.62 11.09 -8.09
N LEU A 161 14.85 9.82 -7.80
CA LEU A 161 16.12 9.12 -8.07
C LEU A 161 16.19 8.49 -9.47
N ALA A 162 15.05 8.28 -10.13
CA ALA A 162 14.97 7.65 -11.44
C ALA A 162 15.70 8.42 -12.55
N ASP A 163 16.13 7.70 -13.59
CA ASP A 163 16.72 8.27 -14.80
C ASP A 163 15.64 8.65 -15.79
N GLY A 164 15.12 9.87 -15.65
CA GLY A 164 14.11 10.44 -16.52
C GLY A 164 12.81 10.84 -15.80
N LYS A 165 11.81 11.20 -16.60
CA LYS A 165 10.50 11.65 -16.10
C LYS A 165 9.67 10.50 -15.54
N SER A 166 9.36 10.57 -14.24
CA SER A 166 8.31 9.75 -13.63
C SER A 166 6.99 10.52 -13.52
N SER A 167 5.87 9.83 -13.66
CA SER A 167 4.54 10.43 -13.53
C SER A 167 3.50 9.43 -13.06
N ILE A 168 2.68 9.81 -12.09
CA ILE A 168 1.61 8.99 -11.51
C ILE A 168 0.32 9.79 -11.39
N ARG A 169 -0.83 9.17 -11.70
CA ARG A 169 -2.16 9.68 -11.41
C ARG A 169 -2.59 9.18 -10.04
N THR A 170 -3.03 10.09 -9.17
CA THR A 170 -3.45 9.80 -7.80
C THR A 170 -4.67 10.63 -7.39
N THR A 171 -5.28 10.33 -6.24
CA THR A 171 -6.17 11.27 -5.53
C THR A 171 -5.38 12.44 -4.93
N ALA A 172 -6.07 13.39 -4.29
CA ALA A 172 -5.46 14.52 -3.61
C ALA A 172 -4.26 14.12 -2.73
N LEU A 173 -3.21 14.94 -2.76
CA LEU A 173 -1.97 14.65 -2.05
C LEU A 173 -2.17 14.72 -0.53
N THR A 174 -1.75 13.67 0.18
CA THR A 174 -1.71 13.70 1.64
C THR A 174 -0.65 14.68 2.15
N LEU A 175 -0.76 15.10 3.42
CA LEU A 175 0.29 15.89 4.08
C LEU A 175 1.64 15.15 4.13
N HIS A 176 1.62 13.81 4.21
CA HIS A 176 2.82 13.00 4.14
C HIS A 176 3.46 13.07 2.75
N THR A 177 2.67 12.95 1.69
CA THR A 177 3.13 13.08 0.29
C THR A 177 3.74 14.47 0.05
N GLN A 178 3.06 15.52 0.50
CA GLN A 178 3.57 16.91 0.38
C GLN A 178 4.88 17.10 1.13
N SER A 179 5.00 16.53 2.32
CA SER A 179 6.24 16.58 3.13
C SER A 179 7.37 15.79 2.46
N ALA A 180 7.08 14.62 1.87
CA ALA A 180 8.04 13.82 1.13
C ALA A 180 8.55 14.58 -0.10
N ILE A 181 7.67 15.26 -0.85
CA ILE A 181 8.05 16.14 -1.97
C ILE A 181 8.98 17.25 -1.48
N TYR A 182 8.59 17.96 -0.41
CA TYR A 182 9.40 19.02 0.17
C TYR A 182 10.81 18.55 0.54
N VAL A 183 10.93 17.39 1.20
CA VAL A 183 12.22 16.81 1.59
C VAL A 183 13.03 16.41 0.36
N ALA A 184 12.42 15.75 -0.63
CA ALA A 184 13.10 15.33 -1.85
C ALA A 184 13.68 16.53 -2.61
N GLU A 185 12.93 17.63 -2.76
CA GLU A 185 13.41 18.85 -3.42
C GLU A 185 14.47 19.63 -2.62
N LYS A 186 14.59 19.37 -1.32
CA LYS A 186 15.66 19.94 -0.48
C LYS A 186 16.97 19.16 -0.59
N LEU A 187 16.88 17.85 -0.83
CA LEU A 187 18.04 16.96 -0.88
C LEU A 187 18.56 16.75 -2.30
N LEU A 188 17.70 16.88 -3.30
CA LEU A 188 18.01 16.59 -4.70
C LEU A 188 17.64 17.79 -5.58
N PRO A 189 18.38 18.02 -6.68
CA PRO A 189 18.05 19.07 -7.67
C PRO A 189 16.87 18.66 -8.57
N VAL A 190 15.73 18.35 -7.96
CA VAL A 190 14.49 17.96 -8.64
C VAL A 190 13.36 18.94 -8.34
N LYS A 191 12.34 18.92 -9.19
CA LYS A 191 11.08 19.64 -8.96
C LYS A 191 9.89 18.75 -9.29
N PHE A 192 8.98 18.64 -8.33
CA PHE A 192 7.71 17.96 -8.53
C PHE A 192 6.68 18.94 -9.09
N VAL A 193 5.94 18.48 -10.09
CA VAL A 193 4.81 19.20 -10.67
C VAL A 193 3.53 18.48 -10.25
N VAL A 194 2.62 19.25 -9.66
CA VAL A 194 1.32 18.78 -9.17
C VAL A 194 0.23 19.41 -10.03
N GLU A 195 -0.43 18.62 -10.87
CA GLU A 195 -1.47 19.10 -11.79
C GLU A 195 -2.82 18.49 -11.42
N GLU A 196 -3.72 19.31 -10.87
CA GLU A 196 -5.11 18.92 -10.66
C GLU A 196 -5.82 18.72 -12.01
N GLN A 197 -6.54 17.61 -12.12
CA GLN A 197 -7.26 17.21 -13.31
C GLN A 197 -8.75 17.56 -13.15
N THR A 198 -9.47 17.64 -14.26
CA THR A 198 -10.90 17.99 -14.27
C THR A 198 -11.79 16.95 -13.58
N ASP A 199 -11.32 15.71 -13.43
CA ASP A 199 -11.99 14.62 -12.73
C ASP A 199 -11.70 14.57 -11.22
N GLY A 200 -10.95 15.55 -10.70
CA GLY A 200 -10.56 15.63 -9.29
C GLY A 200 -9.34 14.78 -8.92
N THR A 201 -8.71 14.09 -9.88
CA THR A 201 -7.40 13.45 -9.68
C THR A 201 -6.27 14.45 -9.76
N VAL A 202 -5.09 14.02 -9.34
CA VAL A 202 -3.83 14.75 -9.45
C VAL A 202 -2.87 13.94 -10.31
N LEU A 203 -2.31 14.59 -11.33
CA LEU A 203 -1.16 14.09 -12.04
C LEU A 203 0.10 14.64 -11.37
N LEU A 204 0.83 13.77 -10.69
CA LEU A 204 2.10 14.09 -10.04
C LEU A 204 3.24 13.66 -10.94
N SER A 205 4.20 14.55 -11.23
CA SER A 205 5.36 14.20 -12.04
C SER A 205 6.66 14.84 -11.56
N CYS A 206 7.80 14.23 -11.91
CA CYS A 206 9.14 14.70 -11.56
C CYS A 206 10.14 14.21 -12.60
N GLU A 207 11.05 15.09 -13.02
CA GLU A 207 12.28 14.68 -13.71
C GLU A 207 13.27 14.21 -12.64
N GLY A 208 13.61 12.92 -12.63
CA GLY A 208 14.53 12.36 -11.65
C GLY A 208 15.99 12.66 -11.98
N VAL A 209 16.87 12.58 -10.98
CA VAL A 209 18.30 12.91 -11.12
C VAL A 209 19.12 11.84 -11.85
N GLY A 210 18.54 10.66 -12.10
CA GLY A 210 19.25 9.52 -12.67
C GLY A 210 20.44 9.07 -11.83
N LEU A 211 20.22 8.90 -10.51
CA LEU A 211 21.31 8.55 -9.60
C LEU A 211 21.82 7.14 -9.94
N SER A 212 23.12 7.04 -10.23
CA SER A 212 23.83 5.77 -10.34
C SER A 212 24.55 5.47 -9.03
N ALA A 213 24.51 4.22 -8.58
CA ALA A 213 25.42 3.77 -7.52
C ALA A 213 26.85 3.90 -8.05
N SER A 214 27.65 4.79 -7.45
CA SER A 214 29.08 4.87 -7.73
C SER A 214 29.72 3.52 -7.39
N SER A 215 30.59 3.05 -8.29
CA SER A 215 31.50 1.93 -8.03
C SER A 215 32.45 2.23 -6.88
#